data_AF-A0A9W6V5A8-F1
#
_entry.id   AF-A0A9W6V5A8-F1
#
_cell.length_a   1.000
_cell.length_b   1.000
_cell.length_c   1.000
_cell.angle_alpha   90.00
_cell.angle_beta   90.00
_cell.angle_gamma   90.00
#
_symmetry.space_group_name_H-M   'P 1'
#
loop_
_entity.id
_entity.type
_entity.pdbx_description
1 polymer ?
#
loop_
_entity_poly.entity_id
_entity_poly.type
_entity_poly.pdbx_seq_one_letter_code
_entity_poly.pdbx_strand_id
1 'polypeptide(L)'
;MTQPQPDMASDRADNSGYAHLNPVLEEFAALPPSSTRRAKLRSELVTAFLPLAQHVARRFANRGEPYDDLLQVATVGLINAIDRFDPTRGSDFMSFAVPTVMGEVRRHFRDTSWSMRVPRRLKELHLSLAGATAEMSQHLGRAPTPRELAERLDLPVEDVYAGLQASAVYRSRSLDEIIGVDESTGSVGDRIGVEDRGMADVEYHETLKPLLARLPDRERKILLLRFYGNQTQTQIADQVGLSQMHVSRLLAKTLSALRAAMTEDDD
;
A
#
# COMPACT_ATOMS: atom_id res chain seq x y z
N MET A 1 -24.32 -9.78 -0.93
CA MET A 1 -25.19 -8.65 -1.33
C MET A 1 -24.64 -8.07 -2.62
N THR A 2 -25.18 -8.54 -3.73
CA THR A 2 -24.85 -8.10 -5.09
C THR A 2 -25.34 -6.66 -5.24
N GLN A 3 -24.43 -5.70 -5.38
CA GLN A 3 -24.82 -4.35 -5.78
C GLN A 3 -25.46 -4.42 -7.17
N PRO A 4 -26.56 -3.70 -7.43
CA PRO A 4 -27.22 -3.75 -8.74
C PRO A 4 -26.24 -3.26 -9.79
N GLN A 5 -26.14 -3.97 -10.92
CA GLN A 5 -25.52 -3.40 -12.12
C GLN A 5 -26.32 -2.14 -12.49
N PRO A 6 -25.65 -0.99 -12.68
CA PRO A 6 -26.36 0.22 -13.09
C PRO A 6 -26.93 0.00 -14.48
N ASP A 7 -28.23 0.26 -14.57
CA ASP A 7 -29.07 0.15 -15.76
C ASP A 7 -28.44 0.93 -16.93
N MET A 8 -28.01 0.21 -17.98
CA MET A 8 -27.29 0.76 -19.14
C MET A 8 -28.18 1.58 -20.09
N ALA A 9 -29.46 1.76 -19.77
CA ALA A 9 -30.46 2.30 -20.69
C ALA A 9 -31.04 3.67 -20.32
N SER A 10 -30.85 4.19 -19.10
CA SER A 10 -31.59 5.36 -18.61
C SER A 10 -30.82 6.68 -18.57
N ASP A 11 -29.54 6.71 -18.93
CA ASP A 11 -28.70 7.92 -18.80
C ASP A 11 -28.19 8.42 -20.16
N ARG A 12 -29.10 8.49 -21.15
CA ARG A 12 -28.93 9.41 -22.29
C ARG A 12 -28.97 10.83 -21.70
N ALA A 13 -27.83 11.26 -21.17
CA ALA A 13 -27.58 12.61 -20.72
C ALA A 13 -28.16 13.57 -21.76
N ASP A 14 -28.88 14.58 -21.28
CA ASP A 14 -29.42 15.70 -22.06
C ASP A 14 -28.38 16.19 -23.08
N ASN A 15 -28.45 15.66 -24.31
CA ASN A 15 -27.58 16.04 -25.41
C ASN A 15 -27.85 17.52 -25.82
N SER A 16 -28.95 18.09 -25.31
CA SER A 16 -29.38 19.46 -25.55
C SER A 16 -28.55 20.52 -24.82
N GLY A 17 -27.84 20.18 -23.74
CA GLY A 17 -27.16 21.18 -22.91
C GLY A 17 -25.95 21.84 -23.59
N TYR A 18 -25.19 21.08 -24.39
CA TYR A 18 -23.92 21.51 -24.97
C TYR A 18 -23.96 21.77 -26.48
N ALA A 19 -25.10 21.54 -27.13
CA ALA A 19 -25.24 21.72 -28.59
C ALA A 19 -24.84 23.12 -29.07
N HIS A 20 -25.02 24.15 -28.23
CA HIS A 20 -24.62 25.53 -28.52
C HIS A 20 -23.10 25.72 -28.67
N LEU A 21 -22.28 24.76 -28.21
CA LEU A 21 -20.82 24.80 -28.32
C LEU A 21 -20.30 24.14 -29.62
N ASN A 22 -21.16 23.49 -30.41
CA ASN A 22 -20.75 22.84 -31.66
C ASN A 22 -20.07 23.80 -32.66
N PRO A 23 -20.58 25.03 -32.91
CA PRO A 23 -19.90 25.99 -33.78
C PRO A 23 -18.50 26.37 -33.27
N VAL A 24 -18.32 26.41 -31.95
CA VAL A 24 -17.04 26.72 -31.31
C VAL A 24 -16.05 25.56 -31.48
N LEU A 25 -16.52 24.31 -31.38
CA LEU A 25 -15.73 23.11 -31.67
C LEU A 25 -15.31 23.05 -33.14
N GLU A 26 -16.18 23.43 -34.07
CA GLU A 26 -15.88 23.52 -35.50
C GLU A 26 -14.82 24.60 -35.81
N GLU A 27 -14.98 25.81 -35.25
CA GLU A 27 -13.99 26.89 -35.37
C GLU A 27 -12.64 26.45 -34.78
N PHE A 28 -12.66 25.83 -33.60
CA PHE A 28 -11.46 25.31 -32.96
C PHE A 28 -10.74 24.28 -33.84
N ALA A 29 -11.47 23.31 -34.40
CA ALA A 29 -10.91 22.26 -35.24
C ALA A 29 -10.29 22.81 -36.54
N ALA A 30 -10.89 23.84 -37.14
CA ALA A 30 -10.43 24.43 -38.40
C ALA A 30 -9.16 25.30 -38.27
N LEU A 31 -8.86 25.82 -37.08
CA LEU A 31 -7.71 26.72 -36.86
C LEU A 31 -6.39 25.96 -36.69
N PRO A 32 -5.24 26.49 -37.15
CA PRO A 32 -3.95 25.84 -36.94
C PRO A 32 -3.49 25.91 -35.48
N PRO A 33 -2.65 24.96 -35.00
CA PRO A 33 -2.12 24.93 -33.63
C PRO A 33 -1.42 26.21 -33.17
N SER A 34 -0.79 26.96 -34.08
CA SER A 34 -0.08 28.21 -33.79
C SER A 34 -0.99 29.43 -33.61
N SER A 35 -2.30 29.30 -33.81
CA SER A 35 -3.24 30.41 -33.71
C SER A 35 -3.54 30.81 -32.27
N THR A 36 -3.35 32.09 -31.94
CA THR A 36 -3.75 32.66 -30.64
C THR A 36 -5.26 32.53 -30.41
N ARG A 37 -6.08 32.58 -31.48
CA ARG A 37 -7.52 32.35 -31.40
C ARG A 37 -7.82 30.91 -30.98
N ARG A 38 -7.12 29.92 -31.56
CA ARG A 38 -7.27 28.51 -31.18
C ARG A 38 -6.96 28.29 -29.70
N ALA A 39 -5.92 28.92 -29.18
CA ALA A 39 -5.58 28.82 -27.76
C ALA A 39 -6.68 29.39 -26.85
N LYS A 40 -7.31 30.51 -27.23
CA LYS A 40 -8.44 31.08 -26.49
C LYS A 40 -9.66 30.16 -26.52
N LEU A 41 -10.03 29.67 -27.70
CA LEU A 41 -11.16 28.74 -27.86
C LEU A 41 -10.95 27.46 -27.08
N ARG A 42 -9.72 26.94 -27.03
CA ARG A 42 -9.39 25.78 -26.19
C ARG A 42 -9.72 26.03 -24.72
N SER A 43 -9.30 27.16 -24.17
CA SER A 43 -9.58 27.52 -22.78
C SER A 43 -11.08 27.70 -22.52
N GLU A 44 -11.80 28.32 -23.45
CA GLU A 44 -13.25 28.50 -23.38
C GLU A 44 -13.98 27.15 -23.39
N LEU A 45 -13.63 26.26 -24.32
CA LEU A 45 -14.20 24.91 -24.42
C LEU A 45 -13.89 24.07 -23.19
N VAL A 46 -12.64 24.07 -22.70
CA VAL A 46 -12.27 23.36 -21.47
C VAL A 46 -13.12 23.84 -20.31
N THR A 47 -13.25 25.15 -20.12
CA THR A 47 -14.05 25.74 -19.03
C THR A 47 -15.53 25.37 -19.16
N ALA A 48 -16.09 25.45 -20.37
CA ALA A 48 -17.49 25.13 -20.62
C ALA A 48 -17.82 23.65 -20.35
N PHE A 49 -16.89 22.75 -20.68
CA PHE A 49 -17.05 21.32 -20.46
C PHE A 49 -16.52 20.82 -19.11
N LEU A 50 -15.98 21.68 -18.22
CA LEU A 50 -15.56 21.25 -16.87
C LEU A 50 -16.62 20.47 -16.08
N PRO A 51 -17.93 20.81 -16.14
CA PRO A 51 -18.96 20.02 -15.46
C PRO A 51 -19.03 18.57 -15.93
N LEU A 52 -18.67 18.27 -17.19
CA LEU A 52 -18.56 16.90 -17.70
C LEU A 52 -17.45 16.14 -16.97
N ALA A 53 -16.27 16.75 -16.82
CA ALA A 53 -15.15 16.16 -16.09
C ALA A 53 -15.51 15.93 -14.61
N GLN A 54 -16.18 16.89 -13.96
CA GLN A 54 -16.68 16.75 -12.60
C GLN A 54 -17.70 15.59 -12.48
N HIS A 55 -18.64 15.49 -13.41
CA HIS A 55 -19.63 14.42 -13.41
C HIS A 55 -18.99 13.04 -13.61
N VAL A 56 -17.99 12.93 -14.51
CA VAL A 56 -17.19 11.70 -14.65
C VAL A 56 -16.44 11.40 -13.35
N ALA A 57 -15.69 12.36 -12.78
CA ALA A 57 -14.92 12.17 -11.56
C ALA A 57 -15.81 11.72 -10.38
N ARG A 58 -16.99 12.33 -10.20
CA ARG A 58 -17.97 11.94 -9.15
C ARG A 58 -18.40 10.48 -9.26
N ARG A 59 -18.56 9.93 -10.47
CA ARG A 59 -18.87 8.50 -10.67
C ARG A 59 -17.76 7.56 -10.20
N PHE A 60 -16.55 8.08 -9.98
CA PHE A 60 -15.39 7.35 -9.46
C PHE A 60 -15.01 7.71 -8.02
N ALA A 61 -15.76 8.60 -7.37
CA ALA A 61 -15.55 8.95 -5.97
C ALA A 61 -15.67 7.72 -5.05
N ASN A 62 -15.07 7.80 -3.86
CA ASN A 62 -15.06 6.74 -2.84
C ASN A 62 -14.39 5.42 -3.26
N ARG A 63 -13.55 5.44 -4.32
CA ARG A 63 -12.79 4.26 -4.76
C ARG A 63 -11.36 4.19 -4.22
N GLY A 64 -11.00 5.06 -3.29
CA GLY A 64 -9.68 5.08 -2.64
C GLY A 64 -8.72 6.15 -3.18
N GLU A 65 -9.19 7.03 -4.08
CA GLU A 65 -8.46 8.21 -4.55
C GLU A 65 -9.21 9.48 -4.13
N PRO A 66 -8.52 10.56 -3.75
CA PRO A 66 -9.14 11.85 -3.46
C PRO A 66 -9.95 12.37 -4.65
N TYR A 67 -11.08 13.00 -4.37
CA TYR A 67 -11.95 13.54 -5.42
C TYR A 67 -11.22 14.57 -6.29
N ASP A 68 -10.37 15.41 -5.69
CA ASP A 68 -9.63 16.45 -6.42
C ASP A 68 -8.63 15.86 -7.40
N ASP A 69 -8.01 14.72 -7.07
CA ASP A 69 -7.10 14.01 -7.97
C ASP A 69 -7.87 13.37 -9.14
N LEU A 70 -9.03 12.77 -8.85
CA LEU A 70 -9.93 12.24 -9.88
C LEU A 70 -10.43 13.34 -10.81
N LEU A 71 -10.73 14.53 -10.27
CA LEU A 71 -11.13 15.69 -11.04
C LEU A 71 -9.99 16.18 -11.94
N GLN A 72 -8.75 16.22 -11.45
CA GLN A 72 -7.59 16.58 -12.27
C GLN A 72 -7.40 15.61 -13.42
N VAL A 73 -7.45 14.30 -13.16
CA VAL A 73 -7.31 13.27 -14.21
C VAL A 73 -8.43 13.38 -15.23
N ALA A 74 -9.68 13.54 -14.79
CA ALA A 74 -10.81 13.74 -15.69
C ALA A 74 -10.66 15.02 -16.52
N THR A 75 -10.12 16.09 -15.94
CA THR A 75 -9.87 17.36 -16.64
C THR A 75 -8.78 17.20 -17.71
N VAL A 76 -7.70 16.46 -17.43
CA VAL A 76 -6.69 16.11 -18.44
C VAL A 76 -7.29 15.29 -19.57
N GLY A 77 -8.15 14.31 -19.25
CA GLY A 77 -8.88 13.53 -20.26
C GLY A 77 -9.80 14.39 -21.11
N LEU A 78 -10.46 15.38 -20.51
CA LEU A 78 -11.34 16.32 -21.23
C LEU A 78 -10.52 17.18 -22.19
N ILE A 79 -9.40 17.72 -21.75
CA ILE A 79 -8.48 18.49 -22.57
C ILE A 79 -8.03 17.67 -23.79
N ASN A 80 -7.63 16.42 -23.56
CA ASN A 80 -7.22 15.51 -24.63
C ASN A 80 -8.39 15.19 -25.59
N ALA A 81 -9.61 15.07 -25.08
CA ALA A 81 -10.80 14.85 -25.91
C ALA A 81 -11.08 16.07 -26.80
N ILE A 82 -11.01 17.30 -26.26
CA ILE A 82 -11.16 18.53 -27.03
C ILE A 82 -10.09 18.62 -28.12
N ASP A 83 -8.82 18.41 -27.77
CA ASP A 83 -7.70 18.54 -28.72
C ASP A 83 -7.75 17.54 -29.88
N ARG A 84 -8.39 16.37 -29.69
CA ARG A 84 -8.45 15.27 -30.67
C ARG A 84 -9.79 15.13 -31.38
N PHE A 85 -10.81 15.88 -30.96
CA PHE A 85 -12.13 15.77 -31.57
C PHE A 85 -12.11 16.30 -33.01
N ASP A 86 -12.79 15.58 -33.91
CA ASP A 86 -12.90 15.90 -35.32
C ASP A 86 -14.39 16.00 -35.70
N PRO A 87 -14.94 17.23 -35.82
CA PRO A 87 -16.34 17.46 -36.15
C PRO A 87 -16.77 16.86 -37.49
N THR A 88 -15.83 16.64 -38.42
CA THR A 88 -16.15 16.13 -39.76
C THR A 88 -16.57 14.66 -39.78
N ARG A 89 -16.35 13.93 -38.68
CA ARG A 89 -16.67 12.49 -38.56
C ARG A 89 -18.13 12.21 -38.21
N GLY A 90 -18.95 13.24 -38.05
CA GLY A 90 -20.41 13.12 -37.87
C GLY A 90 -20.87 12.57 -36.52
N SER A 91 -19.96 12.37 -35.56
CA SER A 91 -20.29 11.98 -34.18
C SER A 91 -20.41 13.21 -33.28
N ASP A 92 -21.43 13.23 -32.42
CA ASP A 92 -21.57 14.24 -31.37
C ASP A 92 -20.36 14.23 -30.41
N PHE A 93 -19.92 15.41 -29.97
CA PHE A 93 -18.76 15.55 -29.08
C PHE A 93 -18.91 14.76 -27.78
N MET A 94 -20.10 14.74 -27.16
CA MET A 94 -20.34 14.03 -25.91
C MET A 94 -20.18 12.52 -26.08
N SER A 95 -20.60 11.99 -27.24
CA SER A 95 -20.46 10.57 -27.58
C SER A 95 -18.99 10.14 -27.72
N PHE A 96 -18.10 11.08 -28.07
CA PHE A 96 -16.65 10.85 -28.10
C PHE A 96 -15.99 11.13 -26.74
N ALA A 97 -16.27 12.28 -26.13
CA ALA A 97 -15.59 12.78 -24.95
C ALA A 97 -15.87 11.92 -23.71
N VAL A 98 -17.12 11.49 -23.49
CA VAL A 98 -17.48 10.71 -22.29
C VAL A 98 -16.68 9.41 -22.19
N PRO A 99 -16.61 8.53 -23.21
CA PRO A 99 -15.73 7.37 -23.20
C PRO A 99 -14.25 7.70 -23.01
N THR A 100 -13.74 8.77 -23.63
CA THR A 100 -12.34 9.19 -23.51
C THR A 100 -11.98 9.61 -22.10
N VAL A 101 -12.78 10.48 -21.47
CA VAL A 101 -12.54 10.95 -20.10
C VAL A 101 -12.65 9.79 -19.10
N MET A 102 -13.67 8.94 -19.24
CA MET A 102 -13.78 7.73 -18.41
C MET A 102 -12.57 6.80 -18.58
N GLY A 103 -12.04 6.68 -19.80
CA GLY A 103 -10.85 5.90 -20.11
C GLY A 103 -9.62 6.39 -19.38
N GLU A 104 -9.38 7.70 -19.35
CA GLU A 104 -8.26 8.30 -18.61
C GLU A 104 -8.38 8.07 -17.09
N VAL A 105 -9.58 8.25 -16.52
CA VAL A 105 -9.80 7.98 -15.09
C VAL A 105 -9.57 6.49 -14.77
N ARG A 106 -10.08 5.56 -15.59
CA ARG A 106 -9.81 4.12 -15.43
C ARG A 106 -8.33 3.78 -15.54
N ARG A 107 -7.63 4.42 -16.48
CA ARG A 107 -6.19 4.27 -16.65
C ARG A 107 -5.43 4.74 -15.41
N HIS A 108 -5.81 5.86 -14.81
CA HIS A 108 -5.21 6.34 -13.57
C HIS A 108 -5.34 5.32 -12.43
N PHE A 109 -6.51 4.71 -12.23
CA PHE A 109 -6.64 3.62 -11.26
C PHE A 109 -5.70 2.44 -11.60
N ARG A 110 -5.61 2.03 -12.86
CA ARG A 110 -4.72 0.93 -13.25
C ARG A 110 -3.24 1.24 -12.95
N ASP A 111 -2.83 2.48 -13.18
CA ASP A 111 -1.44 2.90 -13.12
C ASP A 111 -1.02 3.29 -11.67
N THR A 112 -1.95 3.81 -10.84
CA THR A 112 -1.70 4.34 -9.49
C THR A 112 -2.19 3.43 -8.34
N SER A 113 -3.21 2.59 -8.54
CA SER A 113 -3.85 1.84 -7.43
C SER A 113 -3.07 0.66 -6.85
N TRP A 114 -1.81 0.44 -7.26
CA TRP A 114 -0.99 -0.60 -6.66
C TRP A 114 -0.14 0.04 -5.56
N SER A 115 -0.49 -0.24 -4.29
CA SER A 115 0.24 0.29 -3.11
C SER A 115 1.71 -0.13 -3.05
N MET A 116 2.09 -1.15 -3.80
CA MET A 116 3.47 -1.61 -3.97
C MET A 116 3.81 -1.86 -5.44
N ARG A 117 5.09 -1.75 -5.79
CA ARG A 117 5.56 -2.07 -7.14
C ARG A 117 5.51 -3.58 -7.37
N VAL A 118 4.46 -4.04 -8.05
CA VAL A 118 4.28 -5.45 -8.42
C VAL A 118 4.72 -5.71 -9.87
N PRO A 119 5.38 -6.85 -10.17
CA PRO A 119 5.72 -7.25 -11.53
C PRO A 119 4.53 -7.24 -12.51
N ARG A 120 4.78 -6.86 -13.77
CA ARG A 120 3.74 -6.73 -14.81
C ARG A 120 2.92 -8.01 -15.02
N ARG A 121 3.57 -9.18 -14.99
CA ARG A 121 2.89 -10.50 -15.10
C ARG A 121 1.76 -10.65 -14.09
N LEU A 122 1.98 -10.26 -12.83
CA LEU A 122 0.98 -10.36 -11.77
C LEU A 122 -0.15 -9.33 -11.93
N LYS A 123 0.15 -8.15 -12.51
CA LYS A 123 -0.89 -7.16 -12.83
C LYS A 123 -1.85 -7.66 -13.91
N GLU A 124 -1.30 -8.25 -14.96
CA GLU A 124 -2.09 -8.84 -16.05
C GLU A 124 -2.90 -10.04 -15.54
N LEU A 125 -2.28 -10.90 -14.74
CA LEU A 125 -2.95 -12.03 -14.10
C LEU A 125 -4.10 -11.60 -13.19
N HIS A 126 -3.92 -10.54 -12.38
CA HIS A 126 -4.99 -9.99 -11.54
C HIS A 126 -6.19 -9.53 -12.37
N LEU A 127 -5.97 -8.83 -13.49
CA LEU A 127 -7.05 -8.39 -14.38
C LEU A 127 -7.79 -9.56 -15.02
N SER A 128 -7.07 -10.58 -15.49
CA SER A 128 -7.65 -11.80 -16.05
C SER A 128 -8.49 -12.56 -15.02
N LEU A 129 -7.98 -12.69 -13.79
CA LEU A 129 -8.69 -13.33 -12.68
C LEU A 129 -9.95 -12.55 -12.29
N ALA A 130 -9.89 -11.22 -12.23
CA ALA A 130 -11.05 -10.38 -11.91
C ALA A 130 -12.16 -10.53 -12.96
N GLY A 131 -11.81 -10.53 -14.24
CA GLY A 131 -12.75 -10.74 -15.35
C GLY A 131 -13.39 -12.14 -15.30
N ALA A 132 -12.58 -13.19 -15.20
CA ALA A 132 -13.06 -14.56 -15.11
C ALA A 132 -13.92 -14.80 -13.86
N THR A 133 -13.54 -14.22 -12.73
CA THR A 133 -14.32 -14.33 -11.49
C THR A 133 -15.71 -13.72 -11.66
N ALA A 134 -15.82 -12.54 -12.28
CA ALA A 134 -17.10 -11.88 -12.52
C ALA A 134 -17.98 -12.69 -13.48
N GLU A 135 -17.44 -13.14 -14.61
CA GLU A 135 -18.15 -13.96 -15.61
C GLU A 135 -18.64 -15.28 -14.98
N MET A 136 -17.74 -16.04 -14.35
CA MET A 136 -18.08 -17.32 -13.75
C MET A 136 -19.05 -17.18 -12.58
N SER A 137 -18.95 -16.10 -11.79
CA SER A 137 -19.90 -15.87 -10.70
C SER A 137 -21.33 -15.67 -11.22
N GLN A 138 -21.48 -15.01 -12.38
CA GLN A 138 -22.80 -14.87 -13.03
C GLN A 138 -23.33 -16.21 -13.54
N HIS A 139 -22.47 -17.05 -14.13
CA HIS A 139 -22.90 -18.36 -14.64
C HIS A 139 -23.16 -19.40 -13.55
N LEU A 140 -22.34 -19.43 -12.50
CA LEU A 140 -22.42 -20.43 -11.43
C LEU A 140 -23.42 -20.05 -10.32
N GLY A 141 -23.82 -18.78 -10.24
CA GLY A 141 -24.62 -18.26 -9.13
C GLY A 141 -23.87 -18.23 -7.79
N ARG A 142 -22.56 -18.47 -7.79
CA ARG A 142 -21.65 -18.44 -6.63
C ARG A 142 -20.24 -18.04 -7.05
N ALA A 143 -19.39 -17.69 -6.09
CA ALA A 143 -17.98 -17.45 -6.37
C ALA A 143 -17.29 -18.74 -6.92
N PRO A 144 -16.47 -18.64 -7.98
CA PRO A 144 -15.67 -19.76 -8.48
C PRO A 144 -14.53 -20.09 -7.52
N THR A 145 -14.12 -21.35 -7.51
CA THR A 145 -12.95 -21.83 -6.75
C THR A 145 -11.64 -21.55 -7.51
N PRO A 146 -10.47 -21.53 -6.83
CA PRO A 146 -9.19 -21.36 -7.50
C PRO A 146 -8.91 -22.38 -8.61
N ARG A 147 -9.38 -23.64 -8.44
CA ARG A 147 -9.25 -24.68 -9.47
C ARG A 147 -10.11 -24.43 -10.70
N GLU A 148 -11.36 -24.01 -10.50
CA GLU A 148 -12.26 -23.65 -11.60
C GLU A 148 -11.72 -22.45 -12.40
N LEU A 149 -11.12 -21.47 -11.71
CA LEU A 149 -10.45 -20.34 -12.35
C LEU A 149 -9.21 -20.78 -13.14
N ALA A 150 -8.42 -21.70 -12.59
CA ALA A 150 -7.23 -22.27 -13.24
C ALA A 150 -7.61 -22.98 -14.55
N GLU A 151 -8.64 -23.83 -14.51
CA GLU A 151 -9.18 -24.52 -15.68
C GLU A 151 -9.72 -23.55 -16.73
N ARG A 152 -10.49 -22.53 -16.31
CA ARG A 152 -11.10 -21.55 -17.22
C ARG A 152 -10.07 -20.68 -17.94
N LEU A 153 -8.96 -20.37 -17.27
CA LEU A 153 -7.91 -19.49 -17.76
C LEU A 153 -6.73 -20.24 -18.39
N ASP A 154 -6.73 -21.57 -18.37
CA ASP A 154 -5.62 -22.43 -18.78
C ASP A 154 -4.30 -22.06 -18.07
N LEU A 155 -4.38 -21.96 -16.74
CA LEU A 155 -3.28 -21.57 -15.87
C LEU A 155 -2.99 -22.62 -14.80
N PRO A 156 -1.74 -22.73 -14.32
CA PRO A 156 -1.46 -23.48 -13.11
C PRO A 156 -2.24 -22.91 -11.92
N VAL A 157 -2.76 -23.79 -11.06
CA VAL A 157 -3.45 -23.38 -9.82
C VAL A 157 -2.56 -22.50 -8.94
N GLU A 158 -1.25 -22.76 -8.90
CA GLU A 158 -0.29 -21.94 -8.16
C GLU A 158 -0.22 -20.49 -8.66
N ASP A 159 -0.30 -20.29 -9.98
CA ASP A 159 -0.34 -18.95 -10.56
C ASP A 159 -1.65 -18.24 -10.17
N VAL A 160 -2.77 -18.97 -10.14
CA VAL A 160 -4.04 -18.42 -9.63
C VAL A 160 -3.91 -17.98 -8.17
N TYR A 161 -3.30 -18.78 -7.30
CA TYR A 161 -3.05 -18.38 -5.92
C TYR A 161 -2.17 -17.12 -5.83
N ALA A 162 -1.08 -17.06 -6.60
CA ALA A 162 -0.21 -15.89 -6.64
C ALA A 162 -0.96 -14.63 -7.13
N GLY A 163 -1.82 -14.76 -8.14
CA GLY A 163 -2.66 -13.67 -8.63
C GLY A 163 -3.73 -13.21 -7.64
N LEU A 164 -4.34 -14.14 -6.90
CA LEU A 164 -5.29 -13.83 -5.83
C LEU A 164 -4.60 -13.14 -4.65
N GLN A 165 -3.39 -13.56 -4.27
CA GLN A 165 -2.57 -12.87 -3.26
C GLN A 165 -2.16 -11.47 -3.72
N ALA A 166 -1.81 -11.30 -5.00
CA ALA A 166 -1.53 -9.98 -5.58
C ALA A 166 -2.76 -9.05 -5.51
N SER A 167 -3.99 -9.61 -5.58
CA SER A 167 -5.22 -8.83 -5.35
C SER A 167 -5.33 -8.29 -3.92
N ALA A 168 -4.81 -8.99 -2.90
CA ALA A 168 -4.80 -8.48 -1.53
C ALA A 168 -3.81 -7.31 -1.37
N VAL A 169 -2.76 -7.27 -2.19
CA VAL A 169 -1.81 -6.16 -2.26
C VAL A 169 -2.39 -4.93 -2.98
N TYR A 170 -3.41 -5.10 -3.83
CA TYR A 170 -4.06 -3.99 -4.53
C TYR A 170 -4.67 -2.94 -3.56
N ARG A 171 -5.06 -3.34 -2.34
CA ARG A 171 -5.45 -2.40 -1.27
C ARG A 171 -4.92 -2.88 0.07
N SER A 172 -3.85 -2.26 0.55
CA SER A 172 -3.37 -2.42 1.92
C SER A 172 -4.45 -1.96 2.91
N ARG A 173 -4.66 -2.71 3.99
CA ARG A 173 -5.44 -2.21 5.13
C ARG A 173 -4.61 -1.23 5.95
N SER A 174 -5.27 -0.24 6.55
CA SER A 174 -4.59 0.69 7.46
C SER A 174 -4.28 0.00 8.78
N LEU A 175 -3.11 0.26 9.35
CA LEU A 175 -2.82 -0.16 10.72
C LEU A 175 -3.63 0.66 11.74
N ASP A 176 -4.04 1.87 11.37
CA ASP A 176 -4.88 2.74 12.21
C ASP A 176 -6.38 2.40 12.08
N GLU A 177 -6.76 1.40 11.29
CA GLU A 177 -8.15 0.96 11.17
C GLU A 177 -8.63 0.41 12.53
N ILE A 178 -9.69 1.00 13.09
CA ILE A 178 -10.30 0.54 14.34
C ILE A 178 -11.11 -0.72 14.04
N ILE A 179 -10.78 -1.84 14.70
CA ILE A 179 -11.52 -3.09 14.54
C ILE A 179 -12.51 -3.27 15.68
N GLY A 180 -13.75 -2.82 15.49
CA GLY A 180 -14.83 -3.01 16.44
C GLY A 180 -15.84 -1.86 16.37
N VAL A 181 -16.95 -1.99 17.10
CA VAL A 181 -17.99 -0.95 17.20
C VAL A 181 -17.78 -0.09 18.45
N ASP A 182 -16.92 -0.52 19.36
CA ASP A 182 -16.68 0.12 20.65
C ASP A 182 -15.35 0.88 20.64
N GLU A 183 -15.33 2.12 21.14
CA GLU A 183 -14.15 2.99 21.19
C GLU A 183 -13.02 2.41 22.05
N SER A 184 -13.31 1.38 22.86
CA SER A 184 -12.33 0.62 23.65
C SER A 184 -11.48 -0.36 22.81
N THR A 185 -11.88 -0.62 21.56
CA THR A 185 -11.17 -1.54 20.68
C THR A 185 -10.04 -0.80 19.95
N GLY A 186 -8.79 -1.07 20.35
CA GLY A 186 -7.60 -0.50 19.69
C GLY A 186 -7.53 -0.81 18.18
N SER A 187 -6.61 -0.12 17.50
CA SER A 187 -6.37 -0.23 16.06
C SER A 187 -5.86 -1.61 15.64
N VAL A 188 -5.85 -1.91 14.34
CA VAL A 188 -5.17 -3.11 13.79
C VAL A 188 -3.72 -3.17 14.28
N GLY A 189 -3.03 -2.04 14.28
CA GLY A 189 -1.63 -1.91 14.69
C GLY A 189 -1.41 -2.29 16.14
N ASP A 190 -2.31 -1.91 17.04
CA ASP A 190 -2.23 -2.21 18.48
C ASP A 190 -2.33 -3.71 18.79
N ARG A 191 -2.85 -4.51 17.83
CA ARG A 191 -2.98 -5.97 17.95
C ARG A 191 -1.81 -6.72 17.33
N ILE A 192 -0.90 -6.04 16.65
CA ILE A 192 0.30 -6.66 16.11
C ILE A 192 1.25 -6.90 17.28
N GLY A 193 1.28 -8.15 17.74
CA GLY A 193 2.26 -8.60 18.72
C GLY A 193 3.68 -8.46 18.17
N VAL A 194 4.60 -8.07 19.04
CA VAL A 194 6.04 -8.11 18.79
C VAL A 194 6.67 -9.16 19.68
N GLU A 195 7.74 -9.80 19.20
CA GLU A 195 8.56 -10.64 20.07
C GLU A 195 9.22 -9.76 21.14
N ASP A 196 8.94 -10.06 22.40
CA ASP A 196 9.65 -9.45 23.52
C ASP A 196 11.04 -10.08 23.63
N ARG A 197 12.06 -9.36 23.17
CA ARG A 197 13.46 -9.82 23.29
C ARG A 197 13.88 -9.99 24.74
N GLY A 198 13.29 -9.24 25.67
CA GLY A 198 13.58 -9.34 27.10
C GLY A 198 13.08 -10.65 27.70
N MET A 199 12.03 -11.27 27.15
CA MET A 199 11.52 -12.56 27.64
C MET A 199 12.57 -13.68 27.56
N ALA A 200 13.40 -13.69 26.51
CA ALA A 200 14.48 -14.66 26.37
C ALA A 200 15.61 -14.46 27.40
N ASP A 201 15.77 -13.23 27.89
CA ASP A 201 16.83 -12.86 28.83
C ASP A 201 16.40 -12.99 30.31
N VAL A 202 15.09 -13.11 30.59
CA VAL A 202 14.55 -13.20 31.97
C VAL A 202 15.14 -14.38 32.73
N GLU A 203 15.22 -15.55 32.09
CA GLU A 203 15.77 -16.77 32.70
C GLU A 203 17.24 -16.57 33.10
N TYR A 204 18.05 -16.03 32.18
CA TYR A 204 19.45 -15.71 32.47
C TYR A 204 19.60 -14.69 33.59
N HIS A 205 18.75 -13.67 33.64
CA HIS A 205 18.78 -12.65 34.70
C HIS A 205 18.42 -13.22 36.07
N GLU A 206 17.36 -14.02 36.18
CA GLU A 206 16.91 -14.60 37.45
C GLU A 206 17.91 -15.65 37.97
N THR A 207 18.53 -16.44 37.10
CA THR A 207 19.57 -17.41 37.48
C THR A 207 20.89 -16.72 37.86
N LEU A 208 21.30 -15.67 37.15
CA LEU A 208 22.58 -15.00 37.40
C LEU A 208 22.58 -14.13 38.68
N LYS A 209 21.44 -13.52 39.03
CA LYS A 209 21.30 -12.60 40.18
C LYS A 209 21.74 -13.20 41.53
N PRO A 210 21.29 -14.40 41.96
CA PRO A 210 21.77 -15.00 43.21
C PRO A 210 23.25 -15.41 43.14
N LEU A 211 23.74 -15.82 41.97
CA LEU A 211 25.15 -16.17 41.78
C LEU A 211 26.07 -14.96 41.94
N LEU A 212 25.70 -13.80 41.37
CA LEU A 212 26.42 -12.54 41.56
C LEU A 212 26.41 -12.08 43.02
N ALA A 213 25.33 -12.35 43.77
CA ALA A 213 25.23 -11.99 45.19
C ALA A 213 26.17 -12.82 46.09
N ARG A 214 26.51 -14.05 45.66
CA ARG A 214 27.45 -14.95 46.36
C ARG A 214 28.91 -14.66 46.08
N LEU A 215 29.22 -13.84 45.06
CA LEU A 215 30.59 -13.51 44.72
C LEU A 215 31.29 -12.71 45.82
N PRO A 216 32.59 -12.91 46.03
CA PRO A 216 33.40 -12.03 46.86
C PRO A 216 33.30 -10.57 46.39
N ASP A 217 33.27 -9.62 47.32
CA ASP A 217 33.10 -8.19 47.03
C ASP A 217 34.08 -7.65 45.99
N ARG A 218 35.32 -8.13 46.01
CA ARG A 218 36.36 -7.75 45.05
C ARG A 218 36.02 -8.21 43.63
N GLU A 219 35.56 -9.45 43.47
CA GLU A 219 35.21 -10.01 42.15
C GLU A 219 33.94 -9.37 41.59
N ARG A 220 32.94 -9.15 42.45
CA ARG A 220 31.72 -8.40 42.12
C ARG A 220 32.04 -6.97 41.67
N LYS A 221 32.94 -6.27 42.38
CA LYS A 221 33.40 -4.92 42.00
C LYS A 221 34.13 -4.92 40.65
N ILE A 222 35.00 -5.91 40.40
CA ILE A 222 35.70 -6.05 39.12
C ILE A 222 34.71 -6.29 37.96
N LEU A 223 33.69 -7.14 38.15
CA LEU A 223 32.63 -7.37 37.15
C LEU A 223 31.82 -6.10 36.87
N LEU A 224 31.43 -5.37 37.92
CA LEU A 224 30.66 -4.13 37.78
C LEU A 224 31.45 -3.06 37.00
N LEU A 225 32.73 -2.87 37.35
CA LEU A 225 33.61 -1.95 36.60
C LEU A 225 33.80 -2.39 35.14
N ARG A 226 33.86 -3.70 34.87
CA ARG A 226 34.05 -4.24 33.53
C ARG A 226 32.81 -4.14 32.65
N PHE A 227 31.66 -4.62 33.12
CA PHE A 227 30.46 -4.81 32.30
C PHE A 227 29.44 -3.68 32.41
N TYR A 228 29.42 -2.96 33.55
CA TYR A 228 28.55 -1.78 33.71
C TYR A 228 29.34 -0.48 33.55
N GLY A 229 30.57 -0.43 34.08
CA GLY A 229 31.46 0.73 33.99
C GLY A 229 32.23 0.86 32.66
N ASN A 230 32.16 -0.14 31.77
CA ASN A 230 32.90 -0.21 30.50
C ASN A 230 34.42 0.05 30.62
N GLN A 231 35.02 -0.26 31.77
CA GLN A 231 36.44 -0.01 31.99
C GLN A 231 37.33 -1.09 31.36
N THR A 232 38.52 -0.67 30.92
CA THR A 232 39.58 -1.59 30.48
C THR A 232 40.18 -2.32 31.69
N GLN A 233 40.77 -3.51 31.46
CA GLN A 233 41.39 -4.26 32.55
C GLN A 233 42.54 -3.49 33.24
N THR A 234 43.22 -2.60 32.52
CA THR A 234 44.24 -1.70 33.07
C THR A 234 43.63 -0.65 34.00
N GLN A 235 42.56 0.03 33.56
CA GLN A 235 41.84 1.00 34.40
C GLN A 235 41.26 0.35 35.67
N ILE A 236 40.73 -0.87 35.53
CA ILE A 236 40.24 -1.65 36.68
C ILE A 236 41.41 -1.97 37.61
N ALA A 237 42.53 -2.46 37.08
CA ALA A 237 43.74 -2.77 37.84
C ALA A 237 44.24 -1.59 38.68
N ASP A 238 44.28 -0.39 38.09
CA ASP A 238 44.64 0.84 38.77
C ASP A 238 43.67 1.16 39.92
N GLN A 239 42.37 0.92 39.73
CA GLN A 239 41.33 1.24 40.71
C GLN A 239 41.22 0.22 41.86
N VAL A 240 41.53 -1.06 41.63
CA VAL A 240 41.52 -2.11 42.67
C VAL A 240 42.91 -2.45 43.23
N GLY A 241 43.98 -1.79 42.75
CA GLY A 241 45.34 -1.96 43.26
C GLY A 241 45.96 -3.32 42.92
N LEU A 242 45.69 -3.83 41.72
CA LEU A 242 46.19 -5.11 41.21
C LEU A 242 46.91 -4.92 39.88
N SER A 243 47.66 -5.91 39.40
CA SER A 243 48.16 -5.89 38.03
C SER A 243 47.06 -6.24 37.02
N GLN A 244 47.14 -5.70 35.81
CA GLN A 244 46.20 -6.02 34.72
C GLN A 244 46.11 -7.53 34.47
N MET A 245 47.23 -8.26 34.53
CA MET A 245 47.25 -9.72 34.40
C MET A 245 46.50 -10.43 35.53
N HIS A 246 46.55 -9.89 36.75
CA HIS A 246 45.78 -10.44 37.87
C HIS A 246 44.28 -10.19 37.68
N VAL A 247 43.89 -8.98 37.26
CA VAL A 247 42.49 -8.67 36.91
C VAL A 247 41.97 -9.57 35.79
N SER A 248 42.78 -9.83 34.77
CA SER A 248 42.44 -10.75 33.68
C SER A 248 42.16 -12.16 34.18
N ARG A 249 43.04 -12.71 35.03
CA ARG A 249 42.86 -14.05 35.63
C ARG A 249 41.62 -14.12 36.53
N LEU A 250 41.38 -13.08 37.33
CA LEU A 250 40.18 -13.00 38.19
C LEU A 250 38.90 -12.98 37.34
N LEU A 251 38.83 -12.12 36.32
CA LEU A 251 37.69 -12.09 35.39
C LEU A 251 37.44 -13.44 34.73
N ALA A 252 38.49 -14.07 34.18
CA ALA A 252 38.36 -15.38 33.54
C ALA A 252 37.86 -16.45 34.51
N LYS A 253 38.43 -16.50 35.72
CA LYS A 253 38.04 -17.45 36.77
C LYS A 253 36.59 -17.23 37.22
N THR A 254 36.22 -15.99 37.54
CA THR A 254 34.87 -15.65 38.00
C THR A 254 33.82 -15.90 36.92
N LEU A 255 34.09 -15.55 35.65
CA LEU A 255 33.18 -15.85 34.54
C LEU A 255 33.02 -17.35 34.29
N SER A 256 34.11 -18.13 34.41
CA SER A 256 34.04 -19.59 34.30
C SER A 256 33.21 -20.21 35.43
N ALA A 257 33.37 -19.73 36.66
CA ALA A 257 32.59 -20.19 37.81
C ALA A 257 31.10 -19.84 37.68
N LEU A 258 30.79 -18.62 37.24
CA LEU A 258 29.41 -18.20 36.98
C LEU A 258 28.76 -19.06 35.88
N ARG A 259 29.48 -19.31 34.77
CA ARG A 259 28.96 -20.20 33.71
C ARG A 259 28.70 -21.60 34.21
N ALA A 260 29.65 -22.21 34.93
CA ALA A 260 29.49 -23.56 35.47
C ALA A 260 28.24 -23.65 36.36
N ALA A 261 28.10 -22.72 37.31
CA ALA A 261 26.97 -22.66 38.22
C ALA A 261 25.62 -22.42 37.53
N MET A 262 25.60 -21.69 36.40
CA MET A 262 24.38 -21.52 35.60
C MET A 262 23.96 -22.78 34.83
N THR A 263 24.85 -23.77 34.67
CA THR A 263 24.56 -25.05 34.00
C THR A 263 24.34 -26.22 34.97
N GLU A 264 24.61 -26.03 36.26
CA GLU A 264 24.45 -27.07 37.29
C GLU A 264 23.04 -27.12 37.91
N ASP A 265 22.21 -26.07 37.73
CA ASP A 265 20.83 -26.01 38.24
C ASP A 265 19.77 -26.60 37.26
N ASP A 266 20.21 -27.24 36.16
CA ASP A 266 19.33 -27.86 35.13
C ASP A 266 19.08 -29.38 35.34
N ASP A 267 19.50 -29.98 36.47
CA ASP A 267 19.25 -31.40 36.84
C ASP A 267 18.29 -31.56 38.04
#